data_AF-U2FML5-F1
#
_entry.id   AF-U2FML5-F1
#
_cell.length_a   1.000
_cell.length_b   1.000
_cell.length_c   1.000
_cell.angle_alpha   90.00
_cell.angle_beta   90.00
_cell.angle_gamma   90.00
#
_symmetry.space_group_name_H-M   'P 1'
#
loop_
_entity.id
_entity.type
_entity.pdbx_description
1 polymer ?
#
loop_
_entity_poly.entity_id
_entity_poly.type
_entity_poly.pdbx_seq_one_letter_code
_entity_poly.pdbx_strand_id
1 'polypeptide(L)'
;MGRKTLRDGGAVAKALIAEIGETVAALGKLDGAAAASMKVQLEKGAKALSSVVDYVLANAKQDPNAVFAGSVPYLKLAGVVLCGWQMARALVAAQANRASDPAFFDAKIAIAQLYAEQVLVQAGALEASIVGTKGNEGVLALTEDQF
;
A
#
# COMPACT_ATOMS: atom_id res chain seq x y z
N MET A 1 4.17 -7.59 -10.90
CA MET A 1 3.17 -7.79 -11.96
C MET A 1 3.25 -9.20 -12.56
N GLY A 2 3.95 -9.42 -13.69
CA GLY A 2 3.89 -10.68 -14.48
C GLY A 2 4.03 -12.00 -13.70
N ARG A 3 5.21 -12.33 -13.19
CA ARG A 3 5.47 -13.66 -12.59
C ARG A 3 4.98 -13.85 -11.15
N LYS A 4 4.72 -12.77 -10.41
CA LYS A 4 4.40 -12.80 -8.96
C LYS A 4 2.95 -12.48 -8.61
N THR A 5 2.23 -11.75 -9.46
CA THR A 5 0.83 -11.35 -9.21
C THR A 5 -0.12 -12.07 -10.16
N LEU A 6 0.26 -12.26 -11.42
CA LEU A 6 -0.61 -12.94 -12.39
C LEU A 6 -0.50 -14.46 -12.30
N ARG A 7 0.67 -14.98 -11.93
CA ARG A 7 0.94 -16.43 -11.87
C ARG A 7 0.10 -17.15 -10.80
N ASP A 8 -0.16 -16.50 -9.67
CA ASP A 8 -0.93 -17.02 -8.55
C ASP A 8 -2.34 -16.41 -8.46
N GLY A 9 -2.76 -15.66 -9.48
CA GLY A 9 -4.05 -14.96 -9.48
C GLY A 9 -4.20 -13.93 -8.36
N GLY A 10 -3.08 -13.39 -7.84
CA GLY A 10 -3.06 -12.40 -6.76
C GLY A 10 -3.27 -13.01 -5.37
N ALA A 11 -3.23 -14.34 -5.22
CA ALA A 11 -3.48 -15.02 -3.95
C ALA A 11 -2.55 -14.54 -2.83
N VAL A 12 -1.24 -14.40 -3.10
CA VAL A 12 -0.28 -13.90 -2.09
C VAL A 12 -0.59 -12.46 -1.70
N ALA A 13 -0.94 -11.60 -2.65
CA ALA A 13 -1.29 -10.22 -2.35
C ALA A 13 -2.55 -10.13 -1.48
N LYS A 14 -3.56 -10.95 -1.76
CA LYS A 14 -4.80 -11.03 -0.96
C LYS A 14 -4.55 -11.55 0.45
N ALA A 15 -3.68 -12.55 0.61
CA ALA A 15 -3.28 -13.05 1.93
C ALA A 15 -2.60 -11.96 2.76
N LEU A 16 -1.63 -11.23 2.17
CA LEU A 16 -0.97 -10.12 2.85
C LEU A 16 -1.96 -9.00 3.23
N ILE A 17 -2.92 -8.67 2.36
CA ILE A 17 -3.97 -7.69 2.67
C ILE A 17 -4.82 -8.13 3.87
N ALA A 18 -5.11 -9.44 3.99
CA ALA A 18 -5.82 -9.97 5.15
C ALA A 18 -5.02 -9.79 6.45
N GLU A 19 -3.72 -10.10 6.45
CA GLU A 19 -2.83 -9.89 7.61
C GLU A 19 -2.69 -8.40 7.98
N ILE A 20 -2.72 -7.51 6.98
CA ILE A 20 -2.79 -6.06 7.21
C ILE A 20 -4.10 -5.70 7.93
N GLY A 21 -5.23 -6.30 7.53
CA GLY A 21 -6.53 -6.14 8.17
C GLY A 21 -6.52 -6.55 9.66
N GLU A 22 -5.85 -7.65 10.00
CA GLU A 22 -5.67 -8.06 11.40
C GLU A 22 -4.88 -7.02 12.20
N THR A 23 -3.83 -6.45 11.59
CA THR A 23 -3.02 -5.41 12.23
C THR A 23 -3.81 -4.11 12.41
N VAL A 24 -4.63 -3.74 11.43
CA VAL A 24 -5.58 -2.62 11.53
C VAL A 24 -6.55 -2.83 12.69
N ALA A 25 -7.09 -4.04 12.86
CA ALA A 25 -7.97 -4.36 13.97
C ALA A 25 -7.24 -4.25 15.33
N ALA A 26 -5.96 -4.64 15.39
CA ALA A 26 -5.13 -4.46 16.59
C ALA A 26 -4.90 -2.97 16.90
N LEU A 27 -4.61 -2.14 15.90
CA LEU A 27 -4.49 -0.68 16.08
C LEU A 27 -5.78 -0.05 16.60
N GLY A 28 -6.94 -0.57 16.19
CA GLY A 28 -8.25 -0.09 16.67
C GLY A 28 -8.51 -0.34 18.16
N LYS A 29 -7.68 -1.14 18.83
CA LYS A 29 -7.74 -1.39 20.28
C LYS A 29 -6.79 -0.50 21.09
N LEU A 30 -5.99 0.32 20.41
CA LEU A 30 -4.99 1.19 21.02
C LEU A 30 -5.45 2.63 21.03
N ASP A 31 -5.07 3.36 22.07
CA ASP A 31 -5.35 4.78 22.20
C ASP A 31 -4.23 5.65 21.59
N GLY A 32 -4.55 6.92 21.36
CA GLY A 32 -3.61 7.96 20.97
C GLY A 32 -3.53 8.25 19.47
N ALA A 33 -3.01 9.44 19.15
CA ALA A 33 -2.98 9.97 17.79
C ALA A 33 -2.22 9.07 16.80
N ALA A 34 -1.09 8.50 17.22
CA ALA A 34 -0.29 7.61 16.38
C ALA A 34 -1.07 6.36 15.92
N ALA A 35 -1.81 5.72 16.84
CA ALA A 35 -2.63 4.55 16.52
C ALA A 35 -3.79 4.92 15.59
N ALA A 36 -4.46 6.05 15.85
CA ALA A 36 -5.54 6.56 15.01
C ALA A 36 -5.06 6.89 13.58
N SER A 37 -3.99 7.67 13.44
CA SER A 37 -3.40 8.02 12.14
C SER A 37 -2.96 6.76 11.37
N MET A 38 -2.23 5.85 12.04
CA MET A 38 -1.76 4.62 11.40
C MET A 38 -2.92 3.73 10.95
N LYS A 39 -3.95 3.54 11.79
CA LYS A 39 -5.13 2.74 11.45
C LYS A 39 -5.80 3.25 10.19
N VAL A 40 -6.14 4.54 10.15
CA VAL A 40 -6.84 5.17 9.03
C VAL A 40 -6.03 5.08 7.74
N GLN A 41 -4.72 5.36 7.80
CA GLN A 41 -3.90 5.37 6.59
C GLN A 41 -3.55 3.96 6.10
N LEU A 42 -3.38 3.00 7.01
CA LEU A 42 -3.15 1.60 6.64
C LEU A 42 -4.40 0.94 6.05
N GLU A 43 -5.59 1.25 6.55
CA GLU A 43 -6.87 0.84 5.94
C GLU A 43 -6.98 1.35 4.50
N LYS A 44 -6.69 2.64 4.28
CA LYS A 44 -6.69 3.24 2.94
C LYS A 44 -5.64 2.61 2.04
N GLY A 45 -4.42 2.40 2.55
CA GLY A 45 -3.34 1.75 1.82
C GLY A 45 -3.66 0.30 1.42
N ALA A 46 -4.25 -0.48 2.32
CA ALA A 46 -4.70 -1.85 2.04
C ALA A 46 -5.77 -1.89 0.95
N LYS A 47 -6.75 -0.98 1.02
CA LYS A 47 -7.80 -0.83 0.00
C LYS A 47 -7.20 -0.45 -1.36
N ALA A 48 -6.29 0.51 -1.39
CA ALA A 48 -5.60 0.95 -2.60
C ALA A 48 -4.82 -0.20 -3.24
N LEU A 49 -4.06 -0.98 -2.46
CA LEU A 49 -3.33 -2.14 -2.96
C LEU A 49 -4.28 -3.22 -3.50
N SER A 50 -5.40 -3.49 -2.81
CA SER A 50 -6.41 -4.45 -3.27
C SER A 50 -7.00 -4.04 -4.62
N SER A 51 -7.42 -2.77 -4.72
CA SER A 51 -8.00 -2.17 -5.93
C SER A 51 -7.07 -2.34 -7.14
N VAL A 52 -5.78 -2.05 -6.95
CA VAL A 52 -4.80 -2.24 -8.03
C VAL A 52 -4.57 -3.71 -8.36
N VAL A 53 -4.52 -4.61 -7.37
CA VAL A 53 -4.41 -6.06 -7.64
C VAL A 53 -5.58 -6.54 -8.49
N ASP A 54 -6.81 -6.14 -8.14
CA ASP A 54 -8.00 -6.52 -8.90
C ASP A 54 -8.01 -5.90 -10.31
N TYR A 55 -7.61 -4.62 -10.46
CA TYR A 55 -7.43 -3.98 -11.77
C TYR A 55 -6.43 -4.75 -12.66
N VAL A 56 -5.28 -5.13 -12.10
CA VAL A 56 -4.23 -5.85 -12.84
C VAL A 56 -4.74 -7.22 -13.30
N LEU A 57 -5.44 -7.95 -12.44
CA LEU A 57 -6.00 -9.26 -12.79
C LEU A 57 -7.09 -9.16 -13.86
N ALA A 58 -7.94 -8.14 -13.80
CA ALA A 58 -9.01 -7.91 -14.77
C ALA A 58 -8.47 -7.51 -16.16
N ASN A 59 -7.42 -6.67 -16.21
CA ASN A 59 -6.99 -6.04 -17.45
C ASN A 59 -5.77 -6.70 -18.11
N ALA A 60 -5.03 -7.58 -17.42
CA ALA A 60 -3.78 -8.14 -17.94
C ALA A 60 -3.89 -8.89 -19.28
N LYS A 61 -5.08 -9.39 -19.64
CA LYS A 61 -5.35 -10.02 -20.95
C LYS A 61 -5.93 -9.06 -21.98
N GLN A 62 -6.70 -8.07 -21.54
CA GLN A 62 -7.48 -7.18 -22.41
C GLN A 62 -6.68 -5.96 -22.84
N ASP A 63 -5.92 -5.39 -21.91
CA ASP A 63 -5.10 -4.20 -22.11
C ASP A 63 -3.73 -4.37 -21.41
N PRO A 64 -2.86 -5.22 -21.97
CA PRO A 64 -1.55 -5.48 -21.37
C PRO A 64 -0.70 -4.21 -21.31
N ASN A 65 -0.81 -3.30 -22.28
CA ASN A 65 -0.02 -2.07 -22.33
C ASN A 65 -0.34 -1.15 -21.15
N ALA A 66 -1.64 -0.95 -20.82
CA ALA A 66 -2.03 -0.18 -19.64
C ALA A 66 -1.51 -0.83 -18.34
N VAL A 67 -1.61 -2.16 -18.23
CA VAL A 67 -1.14 -2.89 -17.04
C VAL A 67 0.38 -2.79 -16.86
N PHE A 68 1.16 -2.85 -17.95
CA PHE A 68 2.62 -2.75 -17.88
C PHE A 68 3.10 -1.31 -17.64
N ALA A 69 2.39 -0.31 -18.16
CA ALA A 69 2.65 1.09 -17.84
C ALA A 69 2.50 1.37 -16.34
N GLY A 70 1.56 0.71 -15.66
CA GLY A 70 1.37 0.80 -14.20
C GLY A 70 2.36 -0.01 -13.34
N SER A 71 3.34 -0.71 -13.92
CA SER A 71 4.17 -1.68 -13.19
C SER A 71 5.10 -1.08 -12.13
N VAL A 72 5.72 0.07 -12.40
CA VAL A 72 6.60 0.77 -11.45
C VAL A 72 5.78 1.44 -10.33
N PRO A 73 4.71 2.19 -10.62
CA PRO A 73 3.80 2.67 -9.59
C PRO A 73 3.23 1.56 -8.71
N TYR A 74 2.89 0.39 -9.28
CA TYR A 74 2.45 -0.77 -8.50
C TYR A 74 3.49 -1.26 -7.51
N LEU A 75 4.76 -1.39 -7.95
CA LEU A 75 5.84 -1.80 -7.07
C LEU A 75 6.03 -0.80 -5.92
N LYS A 76 5.94 0.50 -6.21
CA LYS A 76 6.02 1.56 -5.20
C LYS A 76 4.84 1.52 -4.23
N LEU A 77 3.62 1.32 -4.73
CA LEU A 77 2.42 1.18 -3.90
C LEU A 77 2.56 0.02 -2.92
N ALA A 78 2.93 -1.16 -3.43
CA ALA A 78 3.16 -2.34 -2.60
C ALA A 78 4.24 -2.06 -1.54
N GLY A 79 5.35 -1.42 -1.92
CA GLY A 79 6.41 -1.05 -0.98
C GLY A 79 5.93 -0.11 0.13
N VAL A 80 5.20 0.95 -0.22
CA VAL A 80 4.65 1.93 0.73
C VAL A 80 3.69 1.25 1.73
N VAL A 81 2.78 0.42 1.23
CA VAL A 81 1.78 -0.26 2.06
C VAL A 81 2.41 -1.31 2.97
N LEU A 82 3.31 -2.16 2.44
CA LEU A 82 3.96 -3.21 3.23
C LEU A 82 4.94 -2.64 4.27
N CYS A 83 5.66 -1.56 3.95
CA CYS A 83 6.45 -0.85 4.95
C CYS A 83 5.55 -0.21 6.02
N GLY A 84 4.43 0.41 5.63
CA GLY A 84 3.42 0.92 6.57
C GLY A 84 2.89 -0.17 7.50
N TRP A 85 2.66 -1.37 6.98
CA TRP A 85 2.25 -2.52 7.79
C TRP A 85 3.32 -2.92 8.83
N GLN A 86 4.60 -2.94 8.48
CA GLN A 86 5.65 -3.21 9.47
C GLN A 86 5.77 -2.09 10.51
N MET A 87 5.57 -0.83 10.12
CA MET A 87 5.52 0.30 11.07
C MET A 87 4.33 0.17 12.02
N ALA A 88 3.17 -0.28 11.55
CA ALA A 88 2.01 -0.56 12.38
C ALA A 88 2.26 -1.68 13.40
N ARG A 89 2.89 -2.79 12.99
CA ARG A 89 3.27 -3.87 13.91
C ARG A 89 4.26 -3.39 14.97
N ALA A 90 5.24 -2.57 14.56
CA ALA A 90 6.19 -1.96 15.48
C ALA A 90 5.50 -0.98 16.45
N LEU A 91 4.51 -0.21 15.99
CA LEU A 91 3.70 0.67 16.83
C LEU A 91 2.92 -0.10 17.90
N VAL A 92 2.26 -1.21 17.51
CA VAL A 92 1.54 -2.08 18.46
C VAL A 92 2.49 -2.62 19.52
N ALA A 93 3.65 -3.13 19.11
CA ALA A 93 4.66 -3.62 20.05
C ALA A 93 5.23 -2.50 20.94
N ALA A 94 5.44 -1.30 20.40
CA ALA A 94 5.97 -0.16 21.14
C ALA A 94 5.01 0.32 22.23
N GLN A 95 3.71 0.37 21.94
CA GLN A 95 2.72 0.71 22.97
C GLN A 95 2.70 -0.31 24.10
N ALA A 96 2.76 -1.61 23.79
CA ALA A 96 2.75 -2.67 24.79
C ALA A 96 4.00 -2.68 25.70
N ASN A 97 5.15 -2.26 25.18
CA ASN A 97 6.43 -2.31 25.89
C ASN A 97 6.91 -0.94 26.39
N ARG A 98 6.12 0.12 26.21
CA ARG A 98 6.53 1.51 26.47
C ARG A 98 7.16 1.71 27.85
N ALA A 99 6.65 1.04 28.88
CA ALA A 99 7.13 1.18 30.25
C ALA A 99 8.57 0.65 30.47
N SER A 100 9.08 -0.27 29.64
CA SER A 100 10.41 -0.84 29.84
C SER A 100 11.55 0.04 29.32
N ASP A 101 11.28 0.87 28.30
CA ASP A 101 12.20 1.89 27.79
C ASP A 101 11.40 3.03 27.12
N PRO A 102 10.91 4.00 27.92
CA PRO A 102 10.01 5.03 27.42
C PRO A 102 10.62 5.87 26.29
N ALA A 103 11.90 6.22 26.38
CA ALA A 103 12.55 7.05 25.37
C ALA A 103 12.64 6.34 24.01
N PHE A 104 13.03 5.07 24.01
CA PHE A 104 13.10 4.28 22.78
C PHE A 104 11.72 4.06 22.15
N PHE A 105 10.73 3.66 22.94
CA PHE A 105 9.40 3.34 22.42
C PHE A 105 8.61 4.58 22.00
N ASP A 106 8.80 5.72 22.65
CA ASP A 106 8.20 6.99 22.21
C ASP A 106 8.75 7.43 20.85
N ALA A 107 10.05 7.23 20.61
CA ALA A 107 10.64 7.46 19.30
C ALA A 107 10.03 6.53 18.23
N LYS A 108 9.81 5.24 18.55
CA LYS A 108 9.15 4.29 17.61
C LYS A 108 7.71 4.69 17.31
N ILE A 109 6.95 5.12 18.31
CA ILE A 109 5.58 5.60 18.16
C ILE A 109 5.55 6.82 17.23
N ALA A 110 6.43 7.80 17.46
CA ALA A 110 6.52 9.01 16.66
C ALA A 110 6.92 8.71 15.19
N ILE A 111 7.88 7.82 14.96
CA ILE A 111 8.29 7.41 13.61
C ILE A 111 7.15 6.72 12.86
N ALA A 112 6.39 5.85 13.54
CA ALA A 112 5.24 5.19 12.93
C ALA A 112 4.17 6.21 12.53
N GLN A 113 3.86 7.18 13.39
CA GLN A 113 2.93 8.26 13.07
C GLN A 113 3.38 9.09 11.87
N LEU A 114 4.66 9.50 11.84
CA LEU A 114 5.25 10.21 10.70
C LEU A 114 5.08 9.41 9.40
N TYR A 115 5.36 8.11 9.42
CA TYR A 115 5.20 7.27 8.24
C TYR A 115 3.74 7.23 7.76
N ALA A 116 2.78 7.08 8.69
CA ALA A 116 1.37 7.10 8.37
C ALA A 116 0.95 8.41 7.69
N GLU A 117 1.38 9.54 8.24
CA GLU A 117 0.92 10.87 7.83
C GLU A 117 1.64 11.41 6.59
N GLN A 118 2.89 11.02 6.34
CA GLN A 118 3.73 11.61 5.28
C GLN A 118 4.02 10.65 4.11
N VAL A 119 4.08 9.34 4.38
CA VAL A 119 4.48 8.35 3.37
C VAL A 119 3.28 7.53 2.91
N LEU A 120 2.52 6.98 3.85
CA LEU A 120 1.42 6.06 3.55
C LEU A 120 0.27 6.73 2.79
N VAL A 121 0.09 8.05 2.96
CA VAL A 121 -0.85 8.88 2.18
C VAL A 121 -0.61 8.82 0.67
N GLN A 122 0.61 8.50 0.23
CA GLN A 122 0.94 8.37 -1.20
C GLN A 122 0.22 7.18 -1.87
N ALA A 123 -0.26 6.21 -1.08
CA ALA A 123 -0.90 5.00 -1.59
C ALA A 123 -2.11 5.31 -2.50
N GLY A 124 -2.96 6.27 -2.12
CA GLY A 124 -4.12 6.65 -2.92
C GLY A 124 -3.74 7.31 -4.26
N ALA A 125 -2.71 8.15 -4.27
CA ALA A 125 -2.22 8.76 -5.51
C ALA A 125 -1.59 7.73 -6.45
N LEU A 126 -0.88 6.73 -5.90
CA LEU A 126 -0.31 5.63 -6.67
C LEU A 126 -1.39 4.69 -7.23
N GLU A 127 -2.44 4.40 -6.47
CA GLU A 127 -3.61 3.69 -6.99
C GLU A 127 -4.23 4.45 -8.16
N ALA A 128 -4.52 5.74 -7.98
CA ALA A 128 -5.17 6.55 -9.00
C ALA A 128 -4.36 6.61 -10.31
N SER A 129 -3.03 6.69 -10.23
CA SER A 129 -2.18 6.71 -11.43
C SER A 129 -2.18 5.37 -12.18
N ILE A 130 -2.36 4.25 -11.49
CA ILE A 130 -2.41 2.92 -12.11
C ILE A 130 -3.79 2.67 -12.71
N VAL A 131 -4.85 2.82 -11.92
CA VAL A 131 -6.22 2.52 -12.35
C VAL A 131 -6.71 3.51 -13.42
N GLY A 132 -6.18 4.74 -13.43
CA GLY A 132 -6.50 5.74 -14.45
C GLY A 132 -5.80 5.53 -15.80
N THR A 133 -4.84 4.60 -15.91
CA THR A 133 -4.12 4.35 -17.17
C THR A 133 -4.97 3.50 -18.12
N LYS A 134 -5.01 3.89 -19.40
CA LYS A 134 -5.72 3.18 -20.46
C LYS A 134 -4.84 3.06 -21.70
N GLY A 135 -4.87 1.91 -22.38
CA GLY A 135 -3.90 1.52 -23.40
C GLY A 135 -3.91 2.36 -24.67
N ASN A 136 -5.01 3.06 -24.97
CA ASN A 136 -5.17 3.87 -26.18
C ASN A 136 -5.39 5.36 -25.87
N GLU A 137 -5.00 5.83 -24.68
CA GLU A 137 -5.11 7.25 -24.29
C GLU A 137 -3.75 7.80 -23.83
N GLY A 138 -3.57 9.12 -23.93
CA GLY A 138 -2.38 9.81 -23.43
C GLY A 138 -1.08 9.32 -24.09
N VAL A 139 -0.04 9.06 -23.27
CA VAL A 139 1.28 8.62 -23.73
C VAL A 139 1.22 7.30 -24.50
N LEU A 140 0.25 6.42 -24.18
CA LEU A 140 0.11 5.13 -24.85
C LEU A 140 -0.56 5.25 -26.23
N ALA A 141 -1.12 6.41 -26.58
CA ALA A 141 -1.67 6.70 -27.89
C ALA A 141 -0.69 7.42 -28.83
N LEU A 142 0.50 7.80 -28.35
CA LEU A 142 1.49 8.50 -29.17
C LEU A 142 2.06 7.58 -30.24
N THR A 143 2.24 8.11 -31.44
CA THR A 143 2.97 7.46 -32.53
C THR A 143 4.47 7.70 -32.39
N GLU A 144 5.30 6.87 -33.04
CA GLU A 144 6.77 6.98 -32.97
C GLU A 144 7.29 8.36 -33.38
N ASP A 145 6.72 8.96 -34.42
CA ASP A 145 7.12 10.29 -34.93
C ASP A 145 6.82 11.47 -33.97
N GLN A 146 6.17 11.21 -32.82
CA GLN A 146 5.81 12.22 -31.83
C GLN A 146 6.75 12.26 -30.62
N PHE A 147 7.83 11.46 -30.62
CA PHE A 147 8.89 11.41 -29.59
C PHE A 147 10.18 12.08 -30.07
#